data_AF-A0AAU8HRQ3-F1
#
_entry.id   AF-A0AAU8HRQ3-F1
#
_cell.length_a   1.000
_cell.length_b   1.000
_cell.length_c   1.000
_cell.angle_alpha   90.00
_cell.angle_beta   90.00
_cell.angle_gamma   90.00
#
_symmetry.space_group_name_H-M   'P 1'
#
loop_
_entity.id
_entity.type
_entity.pdbx_description
1 polymer ?
#
loop_
_entity_poly.entity_id
_entity_poly.type
_entity_poly.pdbx_seq_one_letter_code
_entity_poly.pdbx_strand_id
1 'polypeptide(L)'
;MLEDIVNILNKYLKYDGYAIIKVGHFNKVKNLTLGTVETSNKIDRLSHEFINEQLKKCDTKLLCEDFDGAITNSRSLVEAVFIELEKKLESDPLEYDGDLNKLYKRVKKLLNLEPNRIDIDSSLKQVLGGLNSIVVGLGGIRNKMSDSHARTYKPYRHHALLVVNSAKTVASFVLDTYEYQKGKGIIK
;
A
#
# COMPACT_ATOMS: atom_id res chain seq x y z
N MET A 1 30.70 10.97 -13.89
CA MET A 1 31.72 9.99 -13.46
C MET A 1 31.19 9.05 -12.37
N LEU A 2 30.86 9.52 -11.16
CA LEU A 2 30.34 8.62 -10.10
C LEU A 2 28.99 7.98 -10.47
N GLU A 3 28.11 8.76 -11.10
CA GLU A 3 26.77 8.31 -11.52
C GLU A 3 26.85 7.27 -12.63
N ASP A 4 27.80 7.43 -13.57
CA ASP A 4 28.06 6.47 -14.64
C ASP A 4 28.56 5.13 -14.08
N ILE A 5 29.45 5.17 -13.08
CA ILE A 5 29.96 3.97 -12.39
C ILE A 5 28.83 3.27 -11.65
N VAL A 6 27.99 4.01 -10.93
CA VAL A 6 26.81 3.45 -10.23
C VAL A 6 25.87 2.76 -11.23
N ASN A 7 25.62 3.38 -12.38
CA ASN A 7 24.79 2.80 -13.43
C ASN A 7 25.38 1.51 -14.00
N ILE A 8 26.70 1.46 -14.23
CA ILE A 8 27.38 0.24 -14.68
C ILE A 8 27.28 -0.87 -13.63
N LEU A 9 27.58 -0.57 -12.36
CA LEU A 9 27.50 -1.55 -11.27
C LEU A 9 26.08 -2.09 -11.09
N ASN A 10 25.06 -1.23 -11.18
CA ASN A 10 23.66 -1.64 -11.10
C ASN A 10 23.21 -2.56 -12.25
N LYS A 11 23.87 -2.53 -13.42
CA LYS A 11 23.60 -3.50 -14.50
C LYS A 11 23.94 -4.93 -14.09
N TYR A 12 24.89 -5.12 -13.18
CA TYR A 12 25.33 -6.43 -12.71
C TYR A 12 24.70 -6.80 -11.37
N LEU A 13 24.70 -5.88 -10.40
CA LEU A 13 24.14 -6.11 -9.06
C LEU A 13 22.67 -6.53 -9.09
N LYS A 14 21.90 -6.09 -10.10
CA LYS A 14 20.50 -6.49 -10.24
C LYS A 14 20.29 -8.00 -10.34
N TYR A 15 21.27 -8.74 -10.89
CA TYR A 15 21.17 -10.20 -11.03
C TYR A 15 21.31 -10.91 -9.68
N ASP A 16 22.06 -10.32 -8.75
CA ASP A 16 22.19 -10.79 -7.38
C ASP A 16 21.09 -10.26 -6.47
N GLY A 17 20.12 -9.51 -7.03
CA GLY A 17 19.08 -8.85 -6.26
C GLY A 17 19.65 -7.71 -5.40
N TYR A 18 20.62 -6.94 -5.91
CA TYR A 18 21.16 -5.75 -5.26
C TYR A 18 21.13 -4.52 -6.18
N ALA A 19 21.12 -3.33 -5.58
CA ALA A 19 21.40 -2.08 -6.27
C ALA A 19 22.08 -1.08 -5.34
N ILE A 20 22.92 -0.25 -5.93
CA ILE A 20 23.41 0.98 -5.34
C ILE A 20 22.36 2.06 -5.56
N ILE A 21 21.84 2.62 -4.46
CA ILE A 21 20.93 3.77 -4.50
C ILE A 21 21.49 4.97 -3.74
N LYS A 22 21.14 6.16 -4.22
CA LYS A 22 21.51 7.44 -3.61
C LYS A 22 20.59 7.74 -2.43
N VAL A 23 21.17 7.91 -1.24
CA VAL A 23 20.48 8.24 0.01
C VAL A 23 21.14 9.50 0.58
N GLY A 24 20.53 10.66 0.32
CA GLY A 24 21.15 11.95 0.60
C GLY A 24 22.45 12.12 -0.18
N HIS A 25 23.56 12.31 0.52
CA HIS A 25 24.90 12.45 -0.06
C HIS A 25 25.65 11.12 -0.29
N PHE A 26 25.09 9.99 0.13
CA PHE A 26 25.77 8.68 0.10
C PHE A 26 25.20 7.75 -0.96
N ASN A 27 26.05 6.88 -1.52
CA ASN A 27 25.64 5.73 -2.32
C ASN A 27 25.69 4.47 -1.44
N LYS A 28 24.57 3.76 -1.29
CA LYS A 28 24.49 2.55 -0.47
C LYS A 28 24.09 1.35 -1.33
N VAL A 29 24.84 0.24 -1.21
CA VAL A 29 24.43 -1.06 -1.76
C VAL A 29 23.28 -1.59 -0.93
N LYS A 30 22.19 -2.00 -1.59
CA LYS A 30 20.99 -2.53 -0.95
C LYS A 30 20.49 -3.76 -1.65
N ASN A 31 19.96 -4.69 -0.88
CA ASN A 31 19.27 -5.85 -1.41
C ASN A 31 17.89 -5.41 -1.95
N LEU A 32 17.68 -5.60 -3.25
CA LEU A 32 16.44 -5.40 -4.02
C LEU A 32 15.42 -6.51 -3.82
N THR A 33 15.83 -7.67 -3.30
CA THR A 33 14.94 -8.75 -2.86
C THR A 33 14.25 -8.28 -1.58
N LEU A 34 13.36 -7.31 -1.72
CA LEU A 34 12.74 -6.62 -0.59
C LEU A 34 11.87 -7.57 0.26
N GLY A 35 11.58 -8.79 -0.20
CA GLY A 35 10.54 -9.63 0.38
C GLY A 35 9.17 -8.94 0.29
N THR A 36 9.06 -7.93 -0.57
CA THR A 36 7.84 -7.17 -0.76
C THR A 36 6.93 -7.91 -1.71
N VAL A 37 5.63 -7.86 -1.42
CA VAL A 37 4.60 -8.34 -2.35
C VAL A 37 4.66 -7.46 -3.59
N GLU A 38 4.77 -8.09 -4.77
CA GLU A 38 4.60 -7.37 -6.03
C GLU A 38 3.15 -6.94 -6.16
N THR A 39 2.94 -5.66 -6.48
CA THR A 39 1.60 -5.14 -6.77
C THR A 39 1.18 -5.59 -8.16
N SER A 40 -0.10 -5.82 -8.38
CA SER A 40 -0.58 -6.19 -9.71
C SER A 40 -0.27 -5.08 -10.72
N ASN A 41 0.04 -5.44 -11.97
CA ASN A 41 0.22 -4.50 -13.10
C ASN A 41 -0.99 -3.58 -13.33
N LYS A 42 -2.10 -3.82 -12.63
CA LYS A 42 -3.33 -3.04 -12.70
C LYS A 42 -3.30 -1.83 -11.77
N ILE A 43 -2.47 -1.84 -10.71
CA ILE A 43 -2.26 -0.60 -9.95
C ILE A 43 -1.77 0.46 -10.93
N ASP A 44 -0.74 0.19 -11.73
CA ASP A 44 -0.20 1.12 -12.73
C ASP A 44 -1.20 1.61 -13.80
N ARG A 45 -2.26 0.85 -14.10
CA ARG A 45 -3.27 1.21 -15.11
C ARG A 45 -4.40 2.07 -14.56
N LEU A 46 -4.70 1.93 -13.28
CA LEU A 46 -5.79 2.62 -12.59
C LEU A 46 -5.31 3.72 -11.67
N SER A 47 -4.02 3.73 -11.35
CA SER A 47 -3.40 4.62 -10.39
C SER A 47 -3.23 6.01 -10.96
N HIS A 48 -3.82 6.96 -10.24
CA HIS A 48 -3.40 8.36 -10.32
C HIS A 48 -1.92 8.46 -9.93
N GLU A 49 -1.21 9.48 -10.44
CA GLU A 49 0.20 9.75 -10.16
C GLU A 49 0.56 9.62 -8.67
N PHE A 50 -0.36 10.05 -7.80
CA PHE A 50 -0.21 9.97 -6.34
C PHE A 50 -0.13 8.54 -5.78
N ILE A 51 -0.88 7.56 -6.31
CA ILE A 51 -0.82 6.16 -5.83
C ILE A 51 0.55 5.56 -6.17
N ASN A 52 1.04 5.78 -7.39
CA ASN A 52 2.38 5.33 -7.80
C ASN A 52 3.48 6.01 -6.98
N GLU A 53 3.29 7.30 -6.67
CA GLU A 53 4.17 8.04 -5.77
C GLU A 53 4.22 7.40 -4.37
N GLN A 54 3.06 7.03 -3.78
CA GLN A 54 3.02 6.38 -2.48
C GLN A 54 3.68 4.99 -2.50
N LEU A 55 3.45 4.19 -3.55
CA LEU A 55 4.11 2.90 -3.73
C LEU A 55 5.63 3.04 -3.77
N LYS A 56 6.13 3.96 -4.62
CA LYS A 56 7.56 4.23 -4.74
C LYS A 56 8.16 4.72 -3.42
N LYS A 57 7.42 5.55 -2.68
CA LYS A 57 7.84 6.02 -1.34
C LYS A 57 7.92 4.88 -0.35
N CYS A 58 6.97 3.95 -0.31
CA CYS A 58 7.03 2.76 0.55
C CYS A 58 8.33 1.97 0.31
N ASP A 59 8.62 1.64 -0.94
CA ASP A 59 9.79 0.83 -1.29
C ASP A 59 11.09 1.58 -1.05
N THR A 60 11.14 2.87 -1.44
CA THR A 60 12.32 3.71 -1.20
C THR A 60 12.62 3.85 0.29
N LYS A 61 11.59 4.02 1.12
CA LYS A 61 11.75 4.18 2.58
C LYS A 61 12.14 2.88 3.26
N LEU A 62 11.58 1.74 2.85
CA LEU A 62 12.04 0.42 3.29
C LEU A 62 13.53 0.23 2.98
N LEU A 63 13.92 0.54 1.75
CA LEU A 63 15.32 0.49 1.34
C LEU A 63 16.16 1.41 2.23
N CYS A 64 15.73 2.64 2.47
CA CYS A 64 16.45 3.64 3.27
C CYS A 64 16.43 3.41 4.78
N GLU A 65 15.87 2.28 5.24
CA GLU A 65 15.69 1.97 6.66
C GLU A 65 14.85 3.02 7.41
N ASP A 66 14.07 3.80 6.67
CA ASP A 66 13.05 4.71 7.19
C ASP A 66 11.75 3.93 7.40
N PHE A 67 11.75 3.07 8.43
CA PHE A 67 10.66 2.14 8.72
C PHE A 67 9.39 2.87 9.16
N ASP A 68 9.52 3.93 9.97
CA ASP A 68 8.40 4.80 10.37
C ASP A 68 7.77 5.47 9.15
N GLY A 69 8.60 5.99 8.26
CA GLY A 69 8.15 6.57 7.00
C GLY A 69 7.45 5.55 6.12
N ALA A 70 8.02 4.36 5.95
CA ALA A 70 7.45 3.32 5.10
C ALA A 70 6.06 2.90 5.60
N ILE A 71 5.90 2.76 6.92
CA ILE A 71 4.62 2.47 7.56
C ILE A 71 3.63 3.63 7.36
N THR A 72 4.07 4.87 7.52
CA THR A 72 3.24 6.06 7.27
C THR A 72 2.73 6.08 5.82
N ASN A 73 3.62 5.88 4.85
CA ASN A 73 3.26 5.83 3.44
C ASN A 73 2.35 4.64 3.08
N SER A 74 2.42 3.53 3.83
CA SER A 74 1.52 2.39 3.65
C SER A 74 0.06 2.76 3.95
N ARG A 75 -0.19 3.56 4.99
CA ARG A 75 -1.52 4.13 5.28
C ARG A 75 -1.96 5.06 4.16
N SER A 76 -1.08 5.98 3.73
CA SER A 76 -1.39 6.93 2.64
C SER A 76 -1.66 6.25 1.30
N LEU A 77 -1.01 5.13 1.01
CA LEU A 77 -1.28 4.31 -0.17
C LEU A 77 -2.73 3.78 -0.16
N VAL A 78 -3.13 3.13 0.93
CA VAL A 78 -4.47 2.55 1.07
C VAL A 78 -5.54 3.65 1.06
N GLU A 79 -5.28 4.76 1.75
CA GLU A 79 -6.12 5.97 1.75
C GLU A 79 -6.32 6.50 0.32
N ALA A 80 -5.24 6.68 -0.44
CA ALA A 80 -5.29 7.16 -1.83
C ALA A 80 -6.13 6.23 -2.72
N VAL A 81 -5.90 4.92 -2.62
CA VAL A 81 -6.64 3.92 -3.41
C VAL A 81 -8.13 3.95 -3.08
N PHE A 82 -8.49 4.06 -1.80
CA PHE A 82 -9.89 4.11 -1.39
C PHE A 82 -10.60 5.39 -1.80
N ILE A 83 -9.95 6.55 -1.68
CA ILE A 83 -10.50 7.83 -2.16
C ILE A 83 -10.73 7.76 -3.67
N GLU A 84 -9.76 7.24 -4.41
CA GLU A 84 -9.86 7.12 -5.87
C GLU A 84 -11.00 6.18 -6.29
N LEU A 85 -11.14 5.04 -5.62
CA LEU A 85 -12.23 4.10 -5.88
C LEU A 85 -13.60 4.70 -5.56
N GLU A 86 -13.72 5.38 -4.42
CA GLU A 86 -14.97 6.05 -4.03
C GLU A 86 -15.37 7.10 -5.06
N LYS A 87 -14.43 7.94 -5.52
CA LYS A 87 -14.68 8.93 -6.59
C LYS A 87 -15.10 8.32 -7.93
N LYS A 88 -14.62 7.11 -8.25
CA LYS A 88 -15.00 6.41 -9.49
C LYS A 88 -16.36 5.74 -9.42
N LEU A 89 -16.79 5.34 -8.22
CA LEU A 89 -17.99 4.54 -8.00
C LEU A 89 -19.19 5.36 -7.54
N GLU A 90 -18.95 6.53 -6.94
CA GLU A 90 -19.98 7.42 -6.41
C GLU A 90 -19.93 8.77 -7.12
N SER A 91 -21.10 9.29 -7.50
CA SER A 91 -21.19 10.56 -8.25
C SER A 91 -21.00 11.78 -7.35
N ASP A 92 -21.36 11.66 -6.08
CA ASP A 92 -21.21 12.70 -5.05
C ASP A 92 -20.59 12.09 -3.78
N PRO A 93 -19.28 11.80 -3.78
CA PRO A 93 -18.62 11.17 -2.66
C PRO A 93 -18.55 12.12 -1.46
N LEU A 94 -18.81 11.59 -0.26
CA LEU A 94 -18.67 12.34 0.99
C LEU A 94 -17.24 12.88 1.14
N GLU A 95 -17.12 14.09 1.69
CA GLU A 95 -15.82 14.65 2.03
C GLU A 95 -15.08 13.72 3.01
N TYR A 96 -13.81 13.46 2.72
CA TYR A 96 -13.00 12.57 3.51
C TYR A 96 -12.51 13.27 4.79
N ASP A 97 -12.93 12.76 5.95
CA ASP A 97 -12.64 13.31 7.29
C ASP A 97 -11.30 12.83 7.90
N GLY A 98 -10.51 12.06 7.16
CA GLY A 98 -9.26 11.46 7.66
C GLY A 98 -9.44 10.12 8.38
N ASP A 99 -10.67 9.62 8.52
CA ASP A 99 -10.96 8.31 9.12
C ASP A 99 -10.97 7.20 8.05
N LEU A 100 -9.83 6.51 7.94
CA LEU A 100 -9.64 5.41 7.01
C LEU A 100 -10.67 4.28 7.20
N ASN A 101 -11.16 4.06 8.43
CA ASN A 101 -12.12 3.00 8.71
C ASN A 101 -13.50 3.33 8.16
N LYS A 102 -13.93 4.59 8.29
CA LYS A 102 -15.19 5.05 7.68
C LYS A 102 -15.12 4.99 6.16
N LEU A 103 -14.02 5.48 5.58
CA LEU A 103 -13.79 5.41 4.14
C LEU A 103 -13.83 3.97 3.63
N TYR A 104 -13.14 3.04 4.30
CA TYR A 104 -13.15 1.64 3.91
C TYR A 104 -14.52 0.98 4.01
N LYS A 105 -15.34 1.33 5.02
CA LYS A 105 -16.72 0.83 5.11
C LYS A 105 -17.53 1.22 3.87
N ARG A 106 -17.38 2.44 3.36
CA ARG A 106 -18.06 2.91 2.15
C ARG A 106 -17.56 2.18 0.91
N VAL A 107 -16.24 2.10 0.73
CA VAL A 107 -15.62 1.37 -0.40
C VAL A 107 -16.05 -0.10 -0.43
N LYS A 108 -16.10 -0.80 0.71
CA LYS A 108 -16.58 -2.18 0.76
C LYS A 108 -18.02 -2.33 0.27
N LYS A 109 -18.88 -1.39 0.63
CA LYS A 109 -20.28 -1.39 0.18
C LYS A 109 -20.36 -1.17 -1.33
N LEU A 110 -19.62 -0.19 -1.85
CA LEU A 110 -19.56 0.11 -3.29
C LEU A 110 -19.00 -1.06 -4.11
N LEU A 111 -18.05 -1.82 -3.54
CA LEU A 111 -17.49 -3.03 -4.15
C LEU A 111 -18.25 -4.30 -3.79
N ASN A 112 -19.44 -4.24 -3.17
CA ASN A 112 -20.22 -5.42 -2.81
C ASN A 112 -19.39 -6.50 -2.05
N LEU A 113 -18.54 -6.07 -1.11
CA LEU A 113 -17.67 -6.89 -0.26
C LEU A 113 -18.23 -7.04 1.16
N GLU A 114 -19.55 -6.92 1.33
CA GLU A 114 -20.19 -7.01 2.64
C GLU A 114 -20.17 -8.46 3.17
N PRO A 115 -19.96 -8.67 4.49
CA PRO A 115 -19.79 -10.00 5.07
C PRO A 115 -21.04 -10.88 4.96
N ASN A 116 -22.21 -10.27 4.78
CA ASN A 116 -23.51 -10.95 4.73
C ASN A 116 -23.80 -11.61 3.38
N ARG A 117 -22.89 -11.49 2.40
CA ARG A 117 -23.04 -12.15 1.09
C ARG A 117 -23.08 -13.66 1.23
N ILE A 118 -24.18 -14.28 0.79
CA ILE A 118 -24.42 -15.72 0.95
C ILE A 118 -23.60 -16.53 -0.05
N ASP A 119 -23.25 -15.93 -1.18
CA ASP A 119 -22.56 -16.58 -2.30
C ASP A 119 -21.03 -16.68 -2.13
N ILE A 120 -20.48 -16.19 -1.02
CA ILE A 120 -19.06 -16.27 -0.69
C ILE A 120 -18.82 -17.37 0.37
N ASP A 121 -17.88 -18.27 0.08
CA ASP A 121 -17.44 -19.34 0.98
C ASP A 121 -17.01 -18.82 2.36
N SER A 122 -17.27 -19.61 3.42
CA SER A 122 -16.98 -19.22 4.81
C SER A 122 -15.49 -19.00 5.07
N SER A 123 -14.62 -19.79 4.44
CA SER A 123 -13.16 -19.65 4.58
C SER A 123 -12.68 -18.37 3.93
N LEU A 124 -13.22 -18.03 2.76
CA LEU A 124 -12.90 -16.77 2.08
C LEU A 124 -13.41 -15.56 2.88
N LYS A 125 -14.60 -15.65 3.49
CA LYS A 125 -15.10 -14.62 4.42
C LYS A 125 -14.16 -14.39 5.59
N GLN A 126 -13.56 -15.45 6.13
CA GLN A 126 -12.58 -15.31 7.22
C GLN A 126 -11.33 -14.54 6.76
N VAL A 127 -10.81 -14.81 5.57
CA VAL A 127 -9.68 -14.06 4.98
C VAL A 127 -10.04 -12.59 4.77
N LEU A 128 -11.24 -12.29 4.25
CA LEU A 128 -11.75 -10.92 4.14
C LEU A 128 -11.90 -10.23 5.50
N GLY A 129 -12.28 -10.99 6.53
CA GLY A 129 -12.26 -10.56 7.93
C GLY A 129 -10.87 -10.13 8.39
N GLY A 130 -9.84 -10.92 8.07
CA GLY A 130 -8.43 -10.56 8.34
C GLY A 130 -7.99 -9.29 7.63
N LEU A 131 -8.35 -9.13 6.34
CA LEU A 131 -8.12 -7.89 5.59
C LEU A 131 -8.81 -6.68 6.25
N ASN A 132 -10.01 -6.85 6.79
CA ASN A 132 -10.67 -5.80 7.56
C ASN A 132 -9.86 -5.40 8.79
N SER A 133 -9.35 -6.36 9.56
CA SER A 133 -8.51 -6.09 10.73
C SER A 133 -7.21 -5.36 10.36
N ILE A 134 -6.62 -5.67 9.22
CA ILE A 134 -5.44 -4.98 8.69
C ILE A 134 -5.75 -3.51 8.43
N VAL A 135 -6.84 -3.20 7.72
CA VAL A 135 -7.22 -1.81 7.41
C VAL A 135 -7.50 -1.02 8.69
N VAL A 136 -8.17 -1.63 9.67
CA VAL A 136 -8.38 -1.03 11.00
C VAL A 136 -7.07 -0.73 11.70
N GLY A 137 -6.11 -1.66 11.65
CA GLY A 137 -4.76 -1.46 12.16
C GLY A 137 -4.07 -0.28 11.49
N LEU A 138 -4.07 -0.22 10.14
CA LEU A 138 -3.48 0.87 9.35
C LEU A 138 -4.07 2.24 9.71
N GLY A 139 -5.39 2.32 9.92
CA GLY A 139 -6.06 3.56 10.32
C GLY A 139 -5.55 4.12 11.64
N GLY A 140 -5.23 3.25 12.60
CA GLY A 140 -4.76 3.62 13.94
C GLY A 140 -3.27 4.01 14.05
N ILE A 141 -2.46 3.76 13.02
CA ILE A 141 -1.01 4.00 13.06
C ILE A 141 -0.65 5.49 13.19
N ARG A 142 -1.40 6.38 12.52
CA ARG A 142 -1.16 7.84 12.59
C ARG A 142 -1.25 8.37 14.03
N ASN A 143 -2.20 7.86 14.80
CA ASN A 143 -2.46 8.34 16.16
C ASN A 143 -1.35 7.99 17.14
N LYS A 144 -0.56 6.94 16.86
CA LYS A 144 0.52 6.48 17.73
C LYS A 144 1.91 6.98 17.32
N MET A 145 2.13 7.23 16.02
CA MET A 145 3.43 7.69 15.50
C MET A 145 3.57 9.22 15.45
N SER A 146 2.45 9.95 15.40
CA SER A 146 2.44 11.42 15.37
C SER A 146 2.45 12.07 16.76
N ASP A 147 2.27 11.30 17.84
CA ASP A 147 2.32 11.84 19.20
C ASP A 147 3.78 12.06 19.63
N SER A 148 4.25 13.26 19.31
CA SER A 148 5.63 13.72 19.44
C SER A 148 6.16 13.78 20.88
N HIS A 149 5.30 13.58 21.89
CA HIS A 149 5.72 13.65 23.29
C HIS A 149 6.31 12.35 23.85
N ALA A 150 6.06 11.20 23.22
CA ALA A 150 6.72 9.94 23.60
C ALA A 150 6.67 8.93 22.44
N ARG A 151 7.69 8.90 21.57
CA ARG A 151 7.92 7.77 20.65
C ARG A 151 8.15 6.50 21.47
N THR A 152 7.08 5.80 21.82
CA THR A 152 7.12 4.63 22.70
C THR A 152 7.58 3.37 21.95
N TYR A 153 7.57 3.39 20.62
CA TYR A 153 7.88 2.24 19.79
C TYR A 153 8.57 2.65 18.48
N LYS A 154 9.73 2.05 18.21
CA LYS A 154 10.44 2.18 16.93
C LYS A 154 10.29 0.88 16.15
N PRO A 155 9.67 0.89 14.95
CA PRO A 155 9.50 -0.30 14.14
C PRO A 155 10.85 -0.80 13.62
N TYR A 156 10.94 -2.12 13.47
CA TYR A 156 12.07 -2.80 12.84
C TYR A 156 11.70 -3.18 11.41
N ARG A 157 12.69 -3.59 10.61
CA ARG A 157 12.51 -3.95 9.20
C ARG A 157 11.32 -4.90 8.97
N HIS A 158 11.18 -5.96 9.78
CA HIS A 158 10.11 -6.95 9.60
C HIS A 158 8.72 -6.37 9.91
N HIS A 159 8.61 -5.46 10.88
CA HIS A 159 7.36 -4.75 11.17
C HIS A 159 6.96 -3.86 9.99
N ALA A 160 7.89 -3.06 9.47
CA ALA A 160 7.61 -2.21 8.31
C ALA A 160 7.29 -3.03 7.06
N LEU A 161 8.01 -4.13 6.84
CA LEU A 161 7.75 -5.02 5.71
C LEU A 161 6.35 -5.65 5.79
N LEU A 162 5.93 -6.12 6.97
CA LEU A 162 4.58 -6.64 7.18
C LEU A 162 3.52 -5.60 6.82
N VAL A 163 3.67 -4.37 7.30
CA VAL A 163 2.71 -3.29 7.08
C VAL A 163 2.66 -2.87 5.61
N VAL A 164 3.81 -2.69 4.96
CA VAL A 164 3.90 -2.34 3.54
C VAL A 164 3.28 -3.43 2.67
N ASN A 165 3.59 -4.70 2.94
CA ASN A 165 3.04 -5.83 2.19
C ASN A 165 1.54 -5.97 2.39
N SER A 166 1.07 -5.76 3.61
CA SER A 166 -0.36 -5.79 3.92
C SER A 166 -1.10 -4.67 3.17
N ALA A 167 -0.55 -3.45 3.15
CA ALA A 167 -1.10 -2.33 2.40
C ALA A 167 -1.13 -2.59 0.88
N LYS A 168 -0.03 -3.12 0.32
CA LYS A 168 0.05 -3.52 -1.10
C LYS A 168 -0.97 -4.62 -1.45
N THR A 169 -1.17 -5.57 -0.54
CA THR A 169 -2.16 -6.65 -0.70
C THR A 169 -3.58 -6.10 -0.70
N VAL A 170 -3.92 -5.24 0.28
CA VAL A 170 -5.23 -4.56 0.34
C VAL A 170 -5.48 -3.77 -0.92
N ALA A 171 -4.53 -2.91 -1.32
CA ALA A 171 -4.65 -2.06 -2.50
C ALA A 171 -4.87 -2.88 -3.78
N SER A 172 -4.06 -3.92 -3.99
CA SER A 172 -4.17 -4.79 -5.16
C SER A 172 -5.53 -5.50 -5.18
N PHE A 173 -5.95 -6.08 -4.05
CA PHE A 173 -7.21 -6.80 -3.95
C PHE A 173 -8.44 -5.94 -4.26
N VAL A 174 -8.52 -4.71 -3.72
CA VAL A 174 -9.69 -3.85 -3.96
C VAL A 174 -9.74 -3.34 -5.41
N LEU A 175 -8.58 -3.06 -6.01
CA LEU A 175 -8.48 -2.66 -7.42
C LEU A 175 -8.83 -3.83 -8.35
N ASP A 176 -8.35 -5.04 -8.04
CA ASP A 176 -8.71 -6.25 -8.77
C ASP A 176 -10.22 -6.54 -8.69
N THR A 177 -10.80 -6.33 -7.51
CA THR A 177 -12.24 -6.48 -7.30
C THR A 177 -13.04 -5.47 -8.12
N TYR A 178 -12.63 -4.20 -8.12
CA TYR A 178 -13.23 -3.15 -8.93
C TYR A 178 -13.22 -3.53 -10.42
N GLU A 179 -12.06 -3.87 -10.97
CA GLU A 179 -11.94 -4.25 -12.38
C GLU A 179 -12.77 -5.47 -12.74
N TYR A 180 -12.76 -6.49 -11.87
CA TYR A 180 -13.58 -7.68 -12.08
C TYR A 180 -15.07 -7.34 -12.16
N GLN A 181 -15.57 -6.54 -11.22
CA GLN A 181 -16.99 -6.19 -11.17
C GLN A 181 -17.39 -5.26 -12.30
N LYS A 182 -16.52 -4.31 -12.68
CA LYS A 182 -16.72 -3.44 -13.84
C LYS A 182 -16.76 -4.24 -15.14
N GLY A 183 -15.81 -5.16 -15.33
CA GLY A 183 -15.78 -6.07 -16.49
C GLY A 183 -16.98 -7.01 -16.56
N LYS A 184 -17.65 -7.27 -15.43
CA LYS A 184 -18.91 -8.02 -15.35
C LYS A 184 -20.17 -7.14 -15.45
N GLY A 185 -20.02 -5.81 -15.50
CA GLY A 185 -21.15 -4.87 -15.50
C GLY A 185 -21.96 -4.84 -14.18
N ILE A 186 -21.38 -5.32 -13.08
CA ILE A 186 -22.02 -5.33 -11.75
C ILE A 186 -21.99 -3.93 -11.13
N ILE A 187 -20.90 -3.21 -11.37
CA ILE A 187 -20.72 -1.80 -11.00
C ILE A 187 -20.53 -0.99 -12.29
N LYS A 188 -21.03 0.25 -12.27
CA LYS A 188 -20.96 1.17 -13.42
C LYS A 188 -19.58 1.82 -13.54
#